data_AF-A0A6N7ACA7-F1
#
_entry.id   AF-A0A6N7ACA7-F1
#
_cell.length_a   1.000
_cell.length_b   1.000
_cell.length_c   1.000
_cell.angle_alpha   90.00
_cell.angle_beta   90.00
_cell.angle_gamma   90.00
#
_symmetry.space_group_name_H-M   'P 1'
#
loop_
_entity.id
_entity.type
_entity.pdbx_description
1 polymer ?
#
loop_
_entity_poly.entity_id
_entity_poly.type
_entity_poly.pdbx_seq_one_letter_code
_entity_poly.pdbx_strand_id
1 'polypeptide(L)'
;MNTVSVDLSLDQITRALRKLPAQEKIALWRLLDKDLDRPAIARQFTVFVNAIRKTYSHVSEDEVMADAVKATRQVRKARDAKSRS
;
A
#
# COMPACT_ATOMS: atom_id res chain seq x y z
N MET A 1 37.84 4.61 3.76
CA MET A 1 36.38 4.72 3.98
C MET A 1 35.89 3.33 4.36
N ASN A 2 35.57 3.10 5.63
CA ASN A 2 35.06 1.80 6.08
C ASN A 2 33.57 1.73 5.74
N THR A 3 33.21 0.89 4.78
CA THR A 3 31.80 0.59 4.47
C THR A 3 31.27 -0.37 5.53
N VAL A 4 30.60 0.17 6.54
CA VAL A 4 29.86 -0.63 7.51
C VAL A 4 28.61 -1.16 6.80
N SER A 5 28.61 -2.44 6.47
CA SER A 5 27.41 -3.13 5.99
C SER A 5 26.50 -3.33 7.20
N VAL A 6 25.42 -2.56 7.27
CA VAL A 6 24.38 -2.72 8.29
C VAL A 6 23.22 -3.45 7.63
N ASP A 7 23.02 -4.71 8.02
CA ASP A 7 21.90 -5.50 7.55
C ASP A 7 20.66 -5.12 8.37
N LEU A 8 19.89 -4.15 7.87
CA LEU A 8 18.68 -3.66 8.53
C LEU A 8 17.45 -4.32 7.92
N SER A 9 16.67 -4.99 8.76
CA SER A 9 15.33 -5.43 8.37
C SER A 9 14.41 -4.22 8.10
N LEU A 10 13.44 -4.41 7.21
CA LEU A 10 12.38 -3.44 6.91
C LEU A 10 11.65 -2.95 8.16
N ASP A 11 11.47 -3.82 9.15
CA ASP A 11 10.81 -3.50 10.40
C ASP A 11 11.65 -2.54 11.26
N GLN A 12 12.98 -2.74 11.30
CA GLN A 12 13.91 -1.84 11.97
C GLN A 12 13.97 -0.47 11.29
N ILE A 13 13.99 -0.43 9.95
CA ILE A 13 13.93 0.81 9.16
C ILE A 13 12.64 1.57 9.49
N THR A 14 11.51 0.87 9.51
CA THR A 14 10.20 1.46 9.80
C THR A 14 10.14 2.05 11.22
N ARG A 15 10.69 1.34 12.22
CA ARG A 15 10.75 1.84 13.60
C ARG A 15 11.67 3.05 13.73
N ALA A 16 12.81 3.05 13.05
CA ALA A 16 13.72 4.20 13.03
C ALA A 16 13.05 5.41 12.38
N LEU A 17 12.42 5.23 11.21
CA LEU A 17 11.67 6.28 10.53
C LEU A 17 10.56 6.85 11.41
N ARG A 18 9.80 6.03 12.15
CA ARG A 18 8.71 6.51 13.01
C ARG A 18 9.20 7.50 14.07
N LYS A 19 10.40 7.29 14.61
CA LYS A 19 11.00 8.14 15.65
C LYS A 19 11.50 9.49 15.14
N LEU A 20 11.65 9.67 13.82
CA LEU A 20 12.14 10.93 13.25
C LEU A 20 11.07 12.04 13.36
N PRO A 21 11.49 13.30 13.59
CA PRO A 21 10.64 14.48 13.43
C PRO A 21 10.04 14.57 12.02
N ALA A 22 8.87 15.22 11.89
CA ALA A 22 8.17 15.34 10.62
C ALA A 22 9.01 16.02 9.53
N GLN A 23 9.76 17.07 9.87
CA GLN A 23 10.62 17.78 8.92
C GLN A 23 11.76 16.90 8.39
N GLU A 24 12.36 16.08 9.24
CA GLU A 24 13.43 15.16 8.85
C GLU A 24 12.90 14.03 7.96
N LYS A 25 11.70 13.52 8.24
CA LYS A 25 11.01 12.56 7.35
C LYS A 25 10.80 13.14 5.95
N ILE A 26 10.39 14.41 5.85
CA ILE A 26 10.17 15.09 4.56
C ILE A 26 11.50 15.28 3.83
N ALA A 27 12.56 15.70 4.54
CA ALA A 27 13.87 15.87 3.94
C ALA A 27 14.44 14.54 3.42
N LEU A 28 14.34 13.48 4.21
CA LEU A 28 14.74 12.13 3.84
C LEU A 28 13.94 11.62 2.64
N TRP A 29 12.62 11.81 2.65
CA TRP A 29 11.77 11.43 1.51
C TRP A 29 12.20 12.15 0.24
N ARG A 30 12.41 13.47 0.27
CA ARG A 30 12.87 14.24 -0.90
C ARG A 30 14.24 13.79 -1.43
N LEU A 31 15.11 13.29 -0.56
CA LEU A 31 16.41 12.80 -0.96
C LEU A 31 16.28 11.44 -1.67
N LEU A 32 15.55 10.50 -1.07
CA LEU A 32 15.28 9.18 -1.64
C LEU A 32 14.42 9.25 -2.91
N ASP A 33 13.54 10.25 -3.01
CA ASP A 33 12.68 10.48 -4.16
C ASP A 33 13.45 10.75 -5.46
N LYS A 34 14.67 11.28 -5.36
CA LYS A 34 15.55 11.50 -6.51
C LYS A 34 16.15 10.21 -7.05
N ASP A 35 16.38 9.25 -6.17
CA ASP A 35 17.00 7.96 -6.50
C ASP A 35 15.96 6.91 -6.92
N LEU A 36 14.67 7.24 -6.80
CA LEU A 36 13.58 6.39 -7.26
C LEU A 36 13.53 6.38 -8.79
N ASP A 37 13.73 5.19 -9.37
CA ASP A 37 13.46 4.93 -10.80
C ASP A 37 11.94 4.91 -11.04
N ARG A 38 11.36 6.11 -11.10
CA ARG A 38 9.93 6.33 -11.33
C ARG A 38 9.45 5.63 -12.61
N PRO A 39 10.19 5.65 -13.74
CA PRO A 39 9.82 4.88 -14.93
C PRO A 39 9.76 3.36 -14.69
N ALA A 40 10.71 2.77 -13.96
CA ALA A 40 10.66 1.33 -13.63
C ALA A 40 9.44 1.01 -12.75
N ILE A 41 9.19 1.82 -11.72
CA ILE A 41 8.03 1.66 -10.84
C ILE A 41 6.72 1.77 -11.62
N ALA A 42 6.60 2.78 -12.49
CA ALA A 42 5.42 2.97 -13.32
C ALA A 42 5.18 1.77 -14.26
N ARG A 43 6.23 1.27 -14.91
CA ARG A 43 6.15 0.06 -15.75
C ARG A 43 5.66 -1.15 -14.94
N GLN A 44 6.26 -1.38 -13.78
CA GLN A 44 5.90 -2.51 -12.93
C GLN A 44 4.46 -2.40 -12.41
N PHE A 45 4.03 -1.19 -12.03
CA PHE A 45 2.65 -0.90 -11.66
C PHE A 45 1.67 -1.20 -12.81
N THR A 46 1.94 -0.71 -14.01
CA THR A 46 1.11 -0.99 -15.20
C THR A 46 1.01 -2.49 -15.49
N VAL A 47 2.12 -3.24 -15.35
CA VAL A 47 2.11 -4.71 -15.51
C VAL A 47 1.14 -5.36 -14.52
N PHE A 48 1.21 -4.99 -13.24
CA PHE A 48 0.31 -5.55 -12.23
C PHE A 48 -1.15 -5.16 -12.46
N VAL A 49 -1.42 -3.90 -12.80
CA VAL A 49 -2.78 -3.44 -13.11
C VAL A 49 -3.35 -4.20 -14.31
N ASN A 50 -2.57 -4.39 -15.36
CA ASN A 50 -3.00 -5.16 -16.53
C ASN A 50 -3.20 -6.64 -16.20
N ALA A 51 -2.35 -7.22 -15.35
CA ALA A 51 -2.52 -8.59 -14.88
C ALA A 51 -3.81 -8.76 -14.09
N ILE A 52 -4.11 -7.86 -13.15
CA ILE A 52 -5.38 -7.84 -12.40
C ILE A 52 -6.55 -7.70 -13.38
N ARG A 53 -6.49 -6.72 -14.27
CA ARG A 53 -7.56 -6.48 -15.25
C ARG A 53 -7.81 -7.69 -16.14
N LYS A 54 -6.77 -8.40 -16.57
CA LYS A 54 -6.88 -9.64 -17.33
C LYS A 54 -7.46 -10.78 -16.49
N THR A 55 -6.99 -10.95 -15.26
CA THR A 55 -7.50 -11.99 -14.35
C THR A 55 -8.98 -11.82 -14.10
N TYR A 56 -9.44 -10.59 -13.88
CA TYR A 56 -10.83 -10.29 -13.57
C TYR A 56 -11.63 -9.78 -14.78
N SER A 57 -11.13 -9.95 -16.01
CA SER A 57 -11.83 -9.46 -17.22
C SER A 57 -13.15 -10.17 -17.48
N HIS A 58 -13.37 -11.31 -16.83
CA HIS A 58 -14.59 -12.10 -16.90
C HIS A 58 -15.62 -11.73 -15.82
N VAL A 59 -15.23 -10.91 -14.84
CA VAL A 59 -16.10 -10.40 -13.80
C VAL A 59 -16.64 -9.06 -14.26
N SER A 60 -17.96 -8.91 -14.35
CA SER A 60 -18.55 -7.65 -14.77
C SER A 60 -18.40 -6.59 -13.68
N GLU A 61 -18.37 -5.32 -14.08
CA GLU A 61 -18.37 -4.21 -13.11
C GLU A 61 -19.58 -4.25 -12.18
N ASP A 62 -20.73 -4.69 -12.70
CA ASP A 62 -21.95 -4.92 -11.92
C ASP A 62 -21.78 -6.00 -10.85
N GLU A 63 -21.07 -7.08 -11.15
CA GLU A 63 -20.79 -8.17 -10.22
C GLU A 63 -19.82 -7.72 -9.12
N VAL A 64 -18.76 -6.98 -9.47
CA VAL A 64 -17.85 -6.35 -8.49
C VAL A 64 -18.60 -5.39 -7.58
N MET A 65 -19.49 -4.57 -8.15
CA MET A 65 -20.26 -3.60 -7.38
C MET A 65 -21.27 -4.28 -6.44
N ALA A 66 -21.91 -5.36 -6.90
CA ALA A 66 -22.81 -6.15 -6.06
C ALA A 66 -22.08 -6.75 -4.85
N ASP A 67 -20.87 -7.29 -5.06
CA ASP A 67 -20.03 -7.84 -3.99
C ASP A 67 -19.55 -6.76 -3.02
N ALA A 68 -19.13 -5.59 -3.51
CA ALA A 68 -18.73 -4.46 -2.67
C ALA A 68 -19.89 -3.95 -1.80
N VAL A 69 -21.11 -3.86 -2.37
CA VAL A 69 -22.32 -3.49 -1.63
C VAL A 69 -22.66 -4.54 -0.57
N LYS A 70 -22.55 -5.83 -0.91
CA LYS A 70 -22.78 -6.94 0.02
C LYS A 70 -21.79 -6.92 1.19
N ALA A 71 -20.50 -6.76 0.91
CA ALA A 71 -19.45 -6.65 1.92
C ALA A 71 -19.70 -5.44 2.85
N THR A 72 -20.03 -4.27 2.27
CA THR A 72 -20.34 -3.07 3.04
C THR A 72 -21.55 -3.26 3.96
N ARG A 73 -22.60 -3.94 3.47
CA ARG A 73 -23.79 -4.29 4.27
C ARG A 73 -23.43 -5.25 5.42
N GLN A 74 -22.57 -6.24 5.18
CA GLN A 74 -22.12 -7.17 6.22
C GLN A 74 -21.30 -6.46 7.31
N VAL A 75 -20.38 -5.58 6.92
CA VAL A 75 -19.60 -4.76 7.87
C VAL A 75 -20.52 -3.88 8.72
N ARG A 76 -21.53 -3.23 8.11
CA ARG A 76 -22.51 -2.42 8.86
C ARG A 76 -23.33 -3.27 9.83
N LYS A 77 -23.86 -4.41 9.39
CA LYS A 77 -24.59 -5.34 10.28
C LYS A 77 -23.74 -5.81 11.45
N ALA A 78 -22.48 -6.18 11.22
CA ALA A 78 -21.57 -6.60 12.27
C ALA A 78 -21.27 -5.47 13.28
N ARG A 79 -21.10 -4.23 12.79
CA ARG A 79 -20.93 -3.06 13.64
C ARG A 79 -22.17 -2.79 14.50
N ASP A 80 -23.35 -2.82 13.89
CA ASP A 80 -24.60 -2.52 14.59
C ASP A 80 -24.97 -3.61 15.60
N ALA A 81 -24.65 -4.88 15.31
CA ALA A 81 -24.78 -5.98 16.27
C ALA A 81 -23.83 -5.83 17.46
N LYS A 82 -22.59 -5.38 17.23
CA LYS A 82 -21.61 -5.09 18.28
C LYS A 82 -21.98 -3.88 19.14
N SER A 83 -22.75 -2.93 18.60
CA SER A 83 -23.23 -1.74 19.33
C SER A 83 -24.48 -1.99 20.16
N ARG A 84 -25.16 -3.13 20.00
CA ARG A 84 -26.40 -3.51 20.71
C ARG A 84 -26.18 -4.60 21.78
N SER A 85 -24.95 -5.10 21.89
CA SER A 85 -24.46 -5.93 23.00
C SER A 85 -23.77 -5.06 24.03
#